data_AF-A0A7J2YSR0-F1
#
_entry.id   AF-A0A7J2YSR0-F1
#
_cell.length_a   1.000
_cell.length_b   1.000
_cell.length_c   1.000
_cell.angle_alpha   90.00
_cell.angle_beta   90.00
_cell.angle_gamma   90.00
#
_symmetry.space_group_name_H-M   'P 1'
#
loop_
_entity.id
_entity.type
_entity.pdbx_description
1 polymer ?
#
loop_
_entity_poly.entity_id
_entity_poly.type
_entity_poly.pdbx_seq_one_letter_code
_entity_poly.pdbx_strand_id
1 'polypeptide(L)'
;MSLESGRKLGLAASIIAIMVPIIIVIAYLGFFVSLLSSFSSTLRGSVPPSTPFLPFALLGVVIAAGLVGFTGFVLFMVAMYNLSKYYGEPAIFRNLLNALIAAIVGSIILGVIGVAFVFIAGSLASSAPAPATTVVWVIPMLGVFILGTLAIAIYCAVLTRRAFVKLADRSGVDSFRTAGLILLIGAFVPFVSYVGWVFAALGYNRLAPSQPLTSYPPYTTPSTGMAKRCPNCGAENSADALYCRNCGRQL
;
A
#
# COMPACT_ATOMS: atom_id res chain seq x y z
N MET A 1 -22.68 9.43 4.95
CA MET A 1 -21.52 9.18 5.83
C MET A 1 -20.66 10.43 5.83
N SER A 2 -20.18 10.87 6.99
CA SER A 2 -19.44 12.14 7.12
C SER A 2 -17.96 11.97 6.76
N LEU A 3 -17.38 13.00 6.15
CA LEU A 3 -15.93 13.10 5.92
C LEU A 3 -15.12 12.90 7.21
N GLU A 4 -15.70 13.30 8.34
CA GLU A 4 -15.09 13.11 9.66
C GLU A 4 -14.85 11.64 10.02
N SER A 5 -15.74 10.73 9.61
CA SER A 5 -15.55 9.29 9.83
C SER A 5 -14.36 8.77 9.02
N GLY A 6 -14.26 9.12 7.73
CA GLY A 6 -13.12 8.76 6.89
C GLY A 6 -11.79 9.29 7.43
N ARG A 7 -11.79 10.53 7.92
CA ARG A 7 -10.63 11.16 8.55
C ARG A 7 -10.16 10.41 9.80
N LYS A 8 -11.07 10.15 10.76
CA LYS A 8 -10.72 9.51 12.04
C LYS A 8 -10.22 8.07 11.83
N LEU A 9 -10.90 7.30 10.96
CA LEU A 9 -10.52 5.92 10.67
C LEU A 9 -9.18 5.84 9.91
N GLY A 10 -8.97 6.71 8.92
CA GLY A 10 -7.72 6.74 8.14
C GLY A 10 -6.51 7.12 8.99
N LEU A 11 -6.68 8.09 9.90
CA LEU A 11 -5.65 8.49 10.86
C LEU A 11 -5.33 7.36 11.84
N ALA A 12 -6.34 6.74 12.46
CA ALA A 12 -6.14 5.63 13.38
C ALA A 12 -5.42 4.45 12.70
N ALA A 13 -5.85 4.10 11.48
CA ALA A 13 -5.24 3.03 10.71
C ALA A 13 -3.76 3.30 10.38
N SER A 14 -3.43 4.55 10.02
CA SER A 14 -2.05 4.92 9.68
C SER A 14 -1.14 4.91 10.93
N ILE A 15 -1.65 5.32 12.10
CA ILE A 15 -0.91 5.21 13.36
C ILE A 15 -0.66 3.75 13.73
N ILE A 16 -1.66 2.88 13.59
CA ILE A 16 -1.51 1.44 13.83
C ILE A 16 -0.45 0.84 12.89
N ALA A 17 -0.47 1.21 11.60
CA ALA A 17 0.50 0.76 10.62
C ALA A 17 1.94 1.16 10.95
N ILE A 18 2.15 2.25 11.70
CA ILE A 18 3.47 2.69 12.18
C ILE A 18 3.86 1.94 13.47
N MET A 19 2.95 1.80 14.42
CA MET A 19 3.24 1.24 15.75
C MET A 19 3.50 -0.26 15.75
N VAL A 20 2.71 -1.04 14.99
CA VAL A 20 2.81 -2.50 14.93
C VAL A 20 4.23 -2.99 14.58
N PRO A 21 4.87 -2.50 13.49
CA PRO A 21 6.22 -2.94 13.14
C PRO A 21 7.28 -2.54 14.16
N ILE A 22 7.12 -1.39 14.86
CA ILE A 22 8.04 -1.00 15.94
C ILE A 22 7.96 -2.02 17.09
N ILE A 23 6.75 -2.41 17.49
CA ILE A 23 6.52 -3.43 18.53
C ILE A 23 7.14 -4.77 18.10
N ILE A 24 6.95 -5.15 16.83
CA ILE A 24 7.52 -6.37 16.25
C ILE A 24 9.06 -6.32 16.28
N VAL A 25 9.69 -5.20 15.91
CA VAL A 25 11.15 -5.04 15.95
C VAL A 25 11.69 -5.16 17.38
N ILE A 26 11.03 -4.52 18.36
CA ILE A 26 11.42 -4.64 19.78
C ILE A 26 11.31 -6.09 20.25
N ALA A 27 10.24 -6.79 19.86
CA ALA A 27 10.05 -8.21 20.18
C ALA A 27 11.15 -9.09 19.57
N TYR A 28 11.50 -8.86 18.30
CA TYR A 28 12.60 -9.58 17.62
C TYR A 28 13.96 -9.28 18.24
N LEU A 29 14.23 -8.04 18.67
CA LEU A 29 15.46 -7.71 19.40
C LEU A 29 15.56 -8.48 20.71
N GLY A 30 14.48 -8.55 21.48
CA GLY A 30 14.42 -9.36 22.71
C GLY A 30 14.67 -10.85 22.45
N PHE A 31 14.05 -11.38 21.38
CA PHE A 31 14.28 -12.76 20.94
C PHE A 31 15.74 -12.99 20.54
N PHE A 32 16.33 -12.08 19.78
CA PHE A 32 17.72 -12.19 19.33
C PHE A 32 18.71 -12.18 20.50
N VAL A 33 18.51 -11.29 21.49
CA VAL A 33 19.32 -11.26 22.72
C VAL A 33 19.20 -12.57 23.49
N SER A 34 17.99 -13.14 23.59
CA SER A 34 17.78 -14.45 24.21
C SER A 34 18.42 -15.61 23.44
N LEU A 35 18.45 -15.54 22.11
CA LEU A 35 19.07 -16.56 21.29
C LEU A 35 20.60 -16.50 21.44
N LEU A 36 21.16 -15.29 21.50
CA LEU A 36 22.58 -15.06 21.73
C LEU A 36 23.03 -15.51 23.14
N SER A 37 22.21 -15.25 24.17
CA SER A 37 22.51 -15.74 25.52
C SER A 37 22.50 -17.27 25.58
N SER A 38 21.50 -17.91 24.95
CA SER A 38 21.41 -19.38 24.87
C SER A 38 22.61 -19.99 24.14
N PHE A 39 23.01 -19.39 23.02
CA PHE A 39 24.20 -19.80 22.28
C PHE A 39 25.48 -19.65 23.12
N SER A 40 25.61 -18.52 23.84
CA SER A 40 26.77 -18.27 24.68
C SER A 40 26.89 -19.25 25.86
N SER A 41 25.77 -19.70 26.44
CA SER A 41 25.78 -20.74 27.49
C SER A 41 26.23 -22.09 26.97
N THR A 42 25.81 -22.46 25.75
CA THR A 42 26.23 -23.72 25.12
C THR A 42 27.74 -23.75 24.86
N LEU A 43 28.32 -22.64 24.39
CA LEU A 43 29.78 -22.54 24.18
C LEU A 43 30.59 -22.66 25.46
N ARG A 44 30.02 -22.27 26.61
CA ARG A 44 30.70 -22.33 27.92
C ARG A 44 30.53 -23.67 28.62
N GLY A 45 29.88 -24.66 27.99
CA GLY A 45 29.58 -25.96 28.62
C GLY A 45 28.59 -25.87 29.79
N SER A 46 27.97 -24.70 30.00
CA SER A 46 26.93 -24.49 30.99
C SER A 46 25.59 -24.94 30.43
N VAL A 47 24.80 -25.65 31.25
CA VAL A 47 23.42 -26.01 30.89
C VAL A 47 22.67 -24.72 30.60
N PRO A 48 22.12 -24.52 29.37
CA PRO A 48 21.38 -23.32 29.06
C PRO A 48 20.19 -23.22 30.02
N PRO A 49 19.90 -22.03 30.57
CA PRO A 49 18.70 -21.86 31.38
C PRO A 49 17.51 -22.26 30.51
N SER A 50 16.73 -23.25 30.97
CA SER A 50 15.49 -23.64 30.31
C SER A 50 14.52 -22.47 30.42
N THR A 51 14.49 -21.61 29.41
CA THR A 51 13.50 -20.54 29.28
C THR A 51 12.46 -20.93 28.23
N PRO A 52 11.60 -21.94 28.47
CA PRO A 52 10.52 -22.30 27.56
C PRO A 52 9.51 -21.16 27.40
N PHE A 53 9.52 -20.15 28.28
CA PHE A 53 8.60 -19.01 28.23
C PHE A 53 8.83 -18.04 27.07
N LEU A 54 10.07 -17.87 26.59
CA LEU A 54 10.40 -16.92 25.53
C LEU A 54 9.76 -17.23 24.15
N PRO A 55 9.77 -18.48 23.64
CA PRO A 55 9.10 -18.79 22.38
C PRO A 55 7.58 -18.61 22.45
N PHE A 56 6.93 -18.97 23.58
CA PHE A 56 5.49 -18.76 23.74
C PHE A 56 5.12 -17.29 23.91
N ALA A 57 5.93 -16.50 24.64
CA ALA A 57 5.73 -15.07 24.76
C ALA A 57 5.90 -14.36 23.40
N LEU A 58 6.92 -14.73 22.61
CA LEU A 58 7.12 -14.19 21.27
C LEU A 58 5.94 -14.55 20.35
N LEU A 59 5.48 -15.80 20.38
CA LEU A 59 4.31 -16.23 19.62
C LEU A 59 3.08 -15.41 19.99
N GLY A 60 2.84 -15.20 21.29
CA GLY A 60 1.76 -14.35 21.78
C GLY A 60 1.86 -12.91 21.26
N VAL A 61 3.05 -12.31 21.28
CA VAL A 61 3.31 -10.96 20.75
C VAL A 61 3.09 -10.90 19.24
N VAL A 62 3.55 -11.91 18.49
CA VAL A 62 3.38 -11.98 17.03
C VAL A 62 1.90 -12.12 16.66
N ILE A 63 1.14 -12.97 17.36
CA ILE A 63 -0.31 -13.12 17.15
C ILE A 63 -1.02 -11.81 17.48
N ALA A 64 -0.71 -11.19 18.63
CA ALA A 64 -1.32 -9.92 19.03
C ALA A 64 -1.01 -8.80 18.03
N ALA A 65 0.26 -8.67 17.61
CA ALA A 65 0.67 -7.70 16.60
C ALA A 65 0.00 -7.96 15.24
N GLY A 66 -0.18 -9.23 14.86
CA GLY A 66 -0.90 -9.63 13.65
C GLY A 66 -2.37 -9.22 13.69
N LEU A 67 -3.07 -9.46 14.81
CA LEU A 67 -4.45 -9.05 14.99
C LEU A 67 -4.61 -7.52 14.94
N VAL A 68 -3.75 -6.79 15.65
CA VAL A 68 -3.76 -5.32 15.64
C VAL A 68 -3.45 -4.78 14.24
N GLY A 69 -2.48 -5.35 13.54
CA GLY A 69 -2.15 -5.00 12.16
C GLY A 69 -3.30 -5.26 11.19
N PHE A 70 -3.99 -6.40 11.33
CA PHE A 70 -5.18 -6.73 10.56
C PHE A 70 -6.31 -5.74 10.82
N THR A 71 -6.59 -5.41 12.08
CA THR A 71 -7.58 -4.37 12.44
C THR A 71 -7.22 -3.03 11.83
N GLY A 72 -5.96 -2.58 11.94
CA GLY A 72 -5.50 -1.34 11.32
C GLY A 72 -5.71 -1.32 9.81
N PHE A 73 -5.41 -2.44 9.14
CA PHE A 73 -5.62 -2.58 7.71
C PHE A 73 -7.12 -2.53 7.31
N VAL A 74 -8.01 -3.18 8.07
CA VAL A 74 -9.46 -3.11 7.84
C VAL A 74 -9.97 -1.68 8.02
N LEU A 75 -9.51 -0.98 9.06
CA LEU A 75 -9.86 0.43 9.29
C LEU A 75 -9.40 1.32 8.12
N PHE A 76 -8.22 1.07 7.57
CA PHE A 76 -7.71 1.77 6.39
C PHE A 76 -8.62 1.55 5.16
N MET A 77 -9.03 0.31 4.92
CA MET A 77 -9.95 -0.02 3.83
C MET A 77 -11.31 0.67 3.98
N VAL A 78 -11.89 0.67 5.20
CA VAL A 78 -13.16 1.36 5.48
C VAL A 78 -13.02 2.87 5.29
N ALA A 79 -11.90 3.47 5.72
CA ALA A 79 -11.62 4.88 5.51
C ALA A 79 -11.59 5.24 4.01
N MET A 80 -10.87 4.45 3.21
CA MET A 80 -10.77 4.66 1.76
C MET A 80 -12.08 4.41 1.02
N TYR A 81 -12.87 3.43 1.46
CA TYR A 81 -14.23 3.22 0.96
C TYR A 81 -15.12 4.45 1.20
N ASN A 82 -15.13 4.97 2.43
CA ASN A 82 -15.93 6.14 2.79
C ASN A 82 -15.52 7.38 1.99
N LEU A 83 -14.21 7.60 1.79
CA LEU A 83 -13.70 8.70 0.99
C LEU A 83 -14.05 8.54 -0.49
N SER A 84 -14.00 7.33 -1.04
CA SER A 84 -14.40 7.08 -2.43
C SER A 84 -15.87 7.43 -2.68
N LYS A 85 -16.74 7.14 -1.71
CA LYS A 85 -18.17 7.48 -1.76
C LYS A 85 -18.40 8.98 -1.58
N TYR A 86 -17.64 9.62 -0.68
CA TYR A 86 -17.75 11.07 -0.44
C TYR A 86 -17.32 11.89 -1.66
N TYR A 87 -16.21 11.52 -2.32
CA TYR A 87 -15.69 12.22 -3.48
C TYR A 87 -16.29 11.76 -4.82
N GLY A 88 -17.17 10.75 -4.83
CA GLY A 88 -17.77 10.22 -6.05
C GLY A 88 -16.78 9.55 -7.01
N GLU A 89 -15.61 9.12 -6.54
CA GLU A 89 -14.54 8.52 -7.36
C GLU A 89 -14.30 7.06 -6.91
N PRO A 90 -15.05 6.08 -7.47
CA PRO A 90 -14.95 4.67 -7.05
C PRO A 90 -13.57 4.05 -7.32
N ALA A 91 -12.79 4.64 -8.22
CA ALA A 91 -11.45 4.18 -8.53
C ALA A 91 -10.46 4.33 -7.37
N ILE A 92 -10.71 5.22 -6.40
CA ILE A 92 -9.88 5.34 -5.18
C ILE A 92 -9.91 4.00 -4.44
N PHE A 93 -11.11 3.49 -4.16
CA PHE A 93 -11.27 2.23 -3.44
C PHE A 93 -10.94 1.01 -4.30
N ARG A 94 -11.37 0.99 -5.57
CA ARG A 94 -11.14 -0.15 -6.47
C ARG A 94 -9.65 -0.43 -6.70
N ASN A 95 -8.83 0.60 -6.88
CA ASN A 95 -7.38 0.42 -7.01
C ASN A 95 -6.78 -0.20 -5.75
N LEU A 96 -7.23 0.24 -4.57
CA LEU A 96 -6.74 -0.29 -3.29
C LEU A 96 -7.22 -1.73 -3.04
N LEU A 97 -8.48 -2.04 -3.35
CA LEU A 97 -9.01 -3.38 -3.25
C LEU A 97 -8.25 -4.36 -4.15
N ASN A 98 -7.93 -3.95 -5.38
CA ASN A 98 -7.11 -4.76 -6.29
C ASN A 98 -5.70 -5.00 -5.73
N ALA A 99 -5.10 -4.01 -5.07
CA ALA A 99 -3.81 -4.17 -4.39
C ALA A 99 -3.91 -5.19 -3.26
N LEU A 100 -4.97 -5.13 -2.45
CA LEU A 100 -5.22 -6.09 -1.38
C LEU A 100 -5.41 -7.52 -1.90
N ILE A 101 -6.24 -7.69 -2.92
CA ILE A 101 -6.48 -9.02 -3.52
C ILE A 101 -5.17 -9.59 -4.07
N ALA A 102 -4.38 -8.76 -4.78
CA ALA A 102 -3.08 -9.18 -5.29
C ALA A 102 -2.09 -9.53 -4.18
N ALA A 103 -2.07 -8.78 -3.08
CA ALA A 103 -1.24 -9.10 -1.91
C ALA A 103 -1.64 -10.44 -1.29
N ILE A 104 -2.94 -10.68 -1.06
CA ILE A 104 -3.43 -11.94 -0.47
C ILE A 104 -3.11 -13.13 -1.39
N VAL A 105 -3.47 -13.05 -2.67
CA VAL A 105 -3.24 -14.13 -3.64
C VAL A 105 -1.74 -14.38 -3.81
N GLY A 106 -0.95 -13.32 -3.95
CA GLY A 106 0.49 -13.41 -4.08
C GLY A 106 1.17 -14.02 -2.86
N SER A 107 0.76 -13.62 -1.65
CA SER A 107 1.27 -14.20 -0.40
C SER A 107 0.86 -15.66 -0.22
N ILE A 108 -0.35 -16.07 -0.63
CA ILE A 108 -0.76 -17.48 -0.58
C ILE A 108 0.11 -18.32 -1.53
N ILE A 109 0.28 -17.88 -2.78
CA ILE A 109 1.09 -18.61 -3.78
C ILE A 109 2.53 -18.75 -3.30
N LEU A 110 3.16 -17.66 -2.88
CA LEU A 110 4.53 -17.68 -2.37
C LEU A 110 4.65 -18.47 -1.07
N GLY A 111 3.63 -18.42 -0.20
CA GLY A 111 3.58 -19.20 1.04
C GLY A 111 3.56 -20.69 0.76
N VAL A 112 2.73 -21.17 -0.18
CA VAL A 112 2.69 -22.58 -0.59
C VAL A 112 4.03 -23.02 -1.17
N ILE A 113 4.63 -22.21 -2.06
CA ILE A 113 5.95 -22.49 -2.64
C ILE A 113 7.03 -22.55 -1.54
N GLY A 114 7.00 -21.59 -0.60
CA GLY A 114 7.95 -21.51 0.51
C GLY A 114 7.83 -22.70 1.47
N VAL A 115 6.61 -23.11 1.82
CA VAL A 115 6.37 -24.29 2.67
C VAL A 115 6.82 -25.58 1.98
N ALA A 116 6.48 -25.75 0.70
CA ALA A 116 6.94 -26.91 -0.08
C ALA A 116 8.48 -26.95 -0.13
N PHE A 117 9.13 -25.80 -0.32
CA PHE A 117 10.58 -25.69 -0.31
C PHE A 117 11.18 -26.05 1.04
N VAL A 118 10.66 -25.52 2.15
CA VAL A 118 11.16 -25.84 3.51
C VAL A 118 11.00 -27.33 3.80
N PHE A 119 9.90 -27.95 3.37
CA PHE A 119 9.67 -29.38 3.57
C PHE A 119 10.66 -30.25 2.75
N ILE A 120 10.88 -29.90 1.48
CA ILE A 120 11.86 -30.59 0.61
C ILE A 120 13.29 -30.39 1.13
N ALA A 121 13.68 -29.15 1.45
CA ALA A 121 15.00 -28.85 1.98
C ALA A 121 15.25 -29.52 3.35
N GLY A 122 14.25 -29.52 4.23
CA GLY A 122 14.33 -30.15 5.55
C GLY A 122 14.51 -31.67 5.48
N SER A 123 13.76 -32.34 4.59
CA SER A 123 13.90 -33.79 4.36
C SER A 123 15.25 -34.18 3.75
N LEU A 124 15.82 -33.34 2.88
CA LEU A 124 17.17 -33.51 2.34
C LEU A 124 18.28 -33.26 3.39
N ALA A 125 18.04 -32.36 4.36
CA ALA A 125 19.01 -32.03 5.40
C ALA A 125 19.16 -33.11 6.48
N SER A 126 18.11 -33.93 6.72
CA SER A 126 18.14 -35.04 7.68
C SER A 126 18.97 -36.25 7.23
N SER A 127 19.36 -36.33 5.96
CA SER A 127 20.29 -37.35 5.48
C SER A 127 21.74 -36.86 5.58
N ALA A 128 22.48 -37.35 6.57
CA ALA A 128 23.91 -37.09 6.67
C ALA A 128 24.71 -38.01 5.71
N PRO A 129 25.80 -37.53 5.07
CA PRO A 129 26.23 -36.14 4.97
C PRO A 129 25.52 -35.41 3.82
N ALA A 130 25.05 -34.19 4.05
CA ALA A 130 24.36 -33.40 3.03
C ALA A 130 25.29 -33.15 1.82
N PRO A 131 24.96 -33.66 0.62
CA PRO A 131 25.80 -33.45 -0.55
C PRO A 131 25.77 -31.96 -0.96
N ALA A 132 26.91 -31.46 -1.46
CA ALA A 132 27.08 -30.07 -1.91
C ALA A 132 26.02 -29.61 -2.94
N THR A 133 25.33 -30.55 -3.59
CA THR A 133 24.20 -30.32 -4.49
C THR A 133 23.01 -29.64 -3.82
N THR A 134 22.80 -29.82 -2.51
CA THR A 134 21.70 -29.19 -1.76
C THR A 134 21.84 -27.66 -1.70
N VAL A 135 23.05 -27.14 -1.50
CA VAL A 135 23.34 -25.69 -1.44
C VAL A 135 23.10 -25.02 -2.80
N VAL A 136 23.34 -25.74 -3.91
CA VAL A 136 23.17 -25.22 -5.28
C VAL A 136 21.70 -24.91 -5.60
N TRP A 137 20.74 -25.66 -5.05
CA TRP A 137 19.31 -25.45 -5.31
C TRP A 137 18.67 -24.38 -4.41
N VAL A 138 19.24 -24.13 -3.23
CA VAL A 138 18.69 -23.16 -2.27
C VAL A 138 18.81 -21.73 -2.78
N ILE A 139 19.96 -21.36 -3.35
CA ILE A 139 20.24 -20.00 -3.84
C ILE A 139 19.26 -19.53 -4.93
N PRO A 140 19.03 -20.26 -6.03
CA PRO A 140 18.10 -19.82 -7.07
C PRO A 140 16.65 -19.78 -6.59
N MET A 141 16.24 -20.72 -5.73
CA MET A 141 14.91 -20.72 -5.10
C MET A 141 14.70 -19.49 -4.22
N LEU A 142 15.68 -19.14 -3.40
CA LEU A 142 15.65 -17.91 -2.61
C LEU A 142 15.57 -16.68 -3.52
N GLY A 143 16.30 -16.68 -4.64
CA GLY A 143 16.21 -15.65 -5.67
C GLY A 143 14.80 -15.51 -6.24
N VAL A 144 14.14 -16.61 -6.61
CA VAL A 144 12.75 -16.60 -7.11
C VAL A 144 11.79 -16.08 -6.04
N PHE A 145 11.96 -16.49 -4.78
CA PHE A 145 11.11 -16.02 -3.67
C PHE A 145 11.28 -14.51 -3.42
N ILE A 146 12.51 -14.00 -3.39
CA ILE A 146 12.80 -12.58 -3.21
C ILE A 146 12.28 -11.77 -4.41
N LEU A 147 12.53 -12.21 -5.64
CA LEU A 147 12.04 -11.52 -6.83
C LEU A 147 10.51 -11.54 -6.92
N GLY A 148 9.88 -12.65 -6.57
CA GLY A 148 8.43 -12.79 -6.53
C GLY A 148 7.78 -11.86 -5.48
N THR A 149 8.29 -11.86 -4.25
CA THR A 149 7.82 -10.96 -3.19
C THR A 149 8.00 -9.49 -3.59
N LEU A 150 9.16 -9.13 -4.15
CA LEU A 150 9.44 -7.78 -4.62
C LEU A 150 8.51 -7.36 -5.77
N ALA A 151 8.26 -8.23 -6.75
CA ALA A 151 7.35 -7.95 -7.86
C ALA A 151 5.92 -7.69 -7.38
N ILE A 152 5.41 -8.51 -6.45
CA ILE A 152 4.08 -8.30 -5.84
C ILE A 152 4.05 -7.00 -5.05
N ALA A 153 5.09 -6.70 -4.26
CA ALA A 153 5.18 -5.46 -3.49
C ALA A 153 5.15 -4.22 -4.38
N ILE A 154 5.91 -4.22 -5.50
CA ILE A 154 5.91 -3.14 -6.49
C ILE A 154 4.52 -2.97 -7.11
N TYR A 155 3.88 -4.07 -7.52
CA TYR A 155 2.53 -4.03 -8.09
C TYR A 155 1.52 -3.41 -7.11
N CYS A 156 1.53 -3.86 -5.85
CA CYS A 156 0.66 -3.33 -4.80
C CYS A 156 0.92 -1.85 -4.53
N ALA A 157 2.19 -1.44 -4.51
CA ALA A 157 2.58 -0.06 -4.26
C ALA A 157 2.18 0.87 -5.42
N VAL A 158 2.26 0.41 -6.67
CA VAL A 158 1.77 1.17 -7.84
C VAL A 158 0.27 1.44 -7.75
N LEU A 159 -0.52 0.41 -7.40
CA LEU A 159 -1.97 0.55 -7.25
C LEU A 159 -2.33 1.49 -6.08
N THR A 160 -1.62 1.36 -4.97
CA THR A 160 -1.77 2.23 -3.79
C THR A 160 -1.43 3.67 -4.13
N ARG A 161 -0.34 3.92 -4.87
CA ARG A 161 0.01 5.25 -5.38
C ARG A 161 -1.10 5.84 -6.24
N ARG A 162 -1.69 5.06 -7.15
CA ARG A 162 -2.81 5.53 -7.99
C ARG A 162 -4.03 5.93 -7.15
N ALA A 163 -4.34 5.18 -6.09
CA ALA A 163 -5.42 5.53 -5.16
C ALA A 163 -5.13 6.86 -4.43
N PHE A 164 -3.92 7.03 -3.90
CA PHE A 164 -3.53 8.25 -3.19
C PHE A 164 -3.43 9.48 -4.08
N VAL A 165 -2.95 9.36 -5.32
CA VAL A 165 -2.92 10.47 -6.28
C VAL A 165 -4.35 10.95 -6.58
N LYS A 166 -5.27 10.02 -6.87
CA LYS A 166 -6.68 10.37 -7.06
C LYS A 166 -7.30 11.03 -5.84
N LEU A 167 -6.93 10.56 -4.64
CA LEU A 167 -7.39 11.17 -3.39
C LEU A 167 -6.83 12.59 -3.22
N ALA A 168 -5.55 12.82 -3.55
CA ALA A 168 -4.93 14.15 -3.53
C ALA A 168 -5.66 15.11 -4.48
N ASP A 169 -5.94 14.67 -5.70
CA ASP A 169 -6.59 15.48 -6.73
C ASP A 169 -8.02 15.89 -6.33
N ARG A 170 -8.74 15.03 -5.60
CA ARG A 170 -10.10 15.31 -5.12
C ARG A 170 -10.15 16.06 -3.79
N SER A 171 -9.17 15.85 -2.92
CA SER A 171 -9.11 16.49 -1.59
C SER A 171 -8.35 17.81 -1.58
N GLY A 172 -7.53 18.09 -2.61
CA GLY A 172 -6.60 19.23 -2.63
C GLY A 172 -5.42 19.10 -1.67
N VAL A 173 -5.20 17.92 -1.07
CA VAL A 173 -4.13 17.71 -0.09
C VAL A 173 -2.95 16.98 -0.73
N ASP A 174 -1.88 17.72 -1.02
CA ASP A 174 -0.67 17.19 -1.67
C ASP A 174 0.06 16.10 -0.86
N SER A 175 -0.16 16.04 0.47
CA SER A 175 0.45 15.03 1.33
C SER A 175 0.12 13.60 0.90
N PHE A 176 -1.04 13.34 0.29
CA PHE A 176 -1.37 12.02 -0.24
C PHE A 176 -0.54 11.65 -1.45
N ARG A 177 -0.26 12.61 -2.35
CA ARG A 177 0.60 12.40 -3.52
C ARG A 177 2.02 12.02 -3.09
N THR A 178 2.55 12.72 -2.08
CA THR A 178 3.84 12.41 -1.47
C THR A 178 3.83 11.05 -0.78
N ALA A 179 2.79 10.75 0.03
CA ALA A 179 2.66 9.46 0.70
C ALA A 179 2.66 8.28 -0.29
N GLY A 180 1.88 8.37 -1.37
CA GLY A 180 1.83 7.33 -2.40
C GLY A 180 3.16 7.12 -3.14
N LEU A 181 3.95 8.18 -3.33
CA LEU A 181 5.30 8.08 -3.90
C LEU A 181 6.28 7.43 -2.92
N ILE A 182 6.27 7.84 -1.66
CA ILE A 182 7.15 7.29 -0.63
C ILE A 182 6.82 5.81 -0.40
N LEU A 183 5.55 5.40 -0.40
CA LEU A 183 5.15 4.01 -0.32
C LEU A 183 5.62 3.19 -1.52
N LEU A 184 5.69 3.79 -2.72
CA LEU A 184 6.26 3.14 -3.91
C LEU A 184 7.76 2.89 -3.76
N ILE A 185 8.52 3.89 -3.29
CA ILE A 185 9.95 3.72 -2.96
C ILE A 185 10.10 2.69 -1.83
N GLY A 186 9.17 2.70 -0.88
CA GLY A 186 9.08 1.78 0.25
C GLY A 186 9.00 0.30 -0.14
N ALA A 187 8.56 -0.02 -1.36
CA ALA A 187 8.56 -1.39 -1.87
C ALA A 187 9.97 -1.94 -2.07
N PHE A 188 10.95 -1.08 -2.38
CA PHE A 188 12.37 -1.46 -2.49
C PHE A 188 13.09 -1.33 -1.15
N VAL A 189 12.73 -0.32 -0.36
CA VAL A 189 13.35 -0.03 0.94
C VAL A 189 12.26 -0.02 2.01
N PRO A 190 12.02 -1.14 2.71
CA PRO A 190 10.92 -1.26 3.67
C PRO A 190 10.90 -0.14 4.74
N PHE A 191 12.07 0.34 5.17
CA PHE A 191 12.17 1.44 6.14
C PHE A 191 11.58 2.76 5.63
N VAL A 192 11.65 3.03 4.32
CA VAL A 192 11.08 4.23 3.70
C VAL A 192 9.55 4.18 3.70
N SER A 193 8.96 2.98 3.64
CA SER A 193 7.50 2.81 3.66
C SER A 193 6.86 3.37 4.94
N TYR A 194 7.56 3.32 6.08
CA TYR A 194 7.07 3.87 7.35
C TYR A 194 6.90 5.39 7.28
N VAL A 195 7.83 6.09 6.64
CA VAL A 195 7.71 7.53 6.41
C VAL A 195 6.48 7.82 5.54
N GLY A 196 6.19 6.95 4.56
CA GLY A 196 5.00 7.05 3.73
C GLY A 196 3.70 7.01 4.54
N TRP A 197 3.61 6.14 5.55
CA TRP A 197 2.47 6.08 6.46
C TRP A 197 2.33 7.30 7.36
N VAL A 198 3.44 7.94 7.76
CA VAL A 198 3.41 9.23 8.48
C VAL A 198 2.79 10.31 7.61
N PHE A 199 3.20 10.41 6.33
CA PHE A 199 2.60 11.35 5.39
C PHE A 199 1.13 11.05 5.10
N ALA A 200 0.74 9.77 5.06
CA ALA A 200 -0.65 9.37 4.95
C ALA A 200 -1.47 9.87 6.16
N ALA A 201 -0.97 9.67 7.39
CA ALA A 201 -1.60 10.15 8.61
C ALA A 201 -1.78 11.68 8.62
N LEU A 202 -0.74 12.41 8.23
CA LEU A 202 -0.79 13.87 8.08
C LEU A 202 -1.81 14.31 7.01
N GLY A 203 -1.87 13.59 5.88
CA GLY A 203 -2.84 13.83 4.82
C GLY A 203 -4.27 13.65 5.32
N TYR A 204 -4.54 12.58 6.07
CA TYR A 204 -5.86 12.36 6.68
C TYR A 204 -6.21 13.47 7.66
N ASN A 205 -5.29 13.89 8.54
CA ASN A 205 -5.54 14.96 9.51
C ASN A 205 -5.90 16.30 8.83
N ARG A 206 -5.31 16.56 7.65
CA ARG A 206 -5.54 17.77 6.84
C ARG A 206 -6.78 17.73 5.96
N LEU A 207 -7.55 16.64 5.96
CA LEU A 207 -8.82 16.58 5.23
C LEU A 207 -9.79 17.64 5.76
N ALA A 208 -10.06 18.65 4.93
CA ALA A 208 -11.15 19.59 5.13
C ALA A 208 -12.41 19.09 4.42
N PRO A 209 -13.62 19.45 4.88
CA PRO A 209 -14.83 19.29 4.08
C PRO A 209 -14.56 19.88 2.69
N SER A 210 -14.79 19.10 1.63
CA SER A 210 -14.63 19.64 0.28
C SER A 210 -15.48 20.90 0.22
N GLN A 211 -14.90 22.04 -0.16
CA GLN A 211 -15.74 23.15 -0.57
C GLN A 211 -16.65 22.57 -1.66
N PRO A 212 -17.99 22.70 -1.53
CA PRO A 212 -18.88 22.28 -2.59
C PRO A 212 -18.30 22.93 -3.83
N LEU A 213 -17.98 22.12 -4.86
CA LEU A 213 -17.41 22.59 -6.12
C LEU A 213 -18.02 23.96 -6.37
N THR A 214 -17.28 25.04 -6.07
CA THR A 214 -17.68 26.35 -6.54
C THR A 214 -17.75 26.09 -8.01
N SER A 215 -18.99 26.17 -8.50
CA SER A 215 -19.36 26.03 -9.89
C SER A 215 -18.13 26.32 -10.71
N TYR A 216 -17.70 25.37 -11.55
CA TYR A 216 -16.83 25.68 -12.69
C TYR A 216 -17.09 27.14 -13.04
N PRO A 217 -16.09 28.05 -12.92
CA PRO A 217 -16.36 29.48 -13.09
C PRO A 217 -17.26 29.54 -14.31
N PRO A 218 -18.50 30.06 -14.17
CA PRO A 218 -19.50 29.94 -15.22
C PRO A 218 -18.73 30.28 -16.46
N TYR A 219 -18.67 29.34 -17.42
CA TYR A 219 -18.00 29.60 -18.68
C TYR A 219 -18.54 30.96 -19.05
N THR A 220 -17.68 31.99 -18.96
CA THR A 220 -18.03 33.31 -19.43
C THR A 220 -18.13 33.01 -20.90
N THR A 221 -19.35 32.71 -21.34
CA THR A 221 -19.72 32.71 -22.73
C THR A 221 -19.08 33.98 -23.22
N PRO A 222 -18.06 33.88 -24.08
CA PRO A 222 -17.47 35.07 -24.64
C PRO A 222 -18.63 35.88 -25.18
N SER A 223 -18.57 37.17 -24.85
CA SER A 223 -19.51 38.21 -25.21
C SER A 223 -20.27 37.89 -26.47
N THR A 224 -21.55 38.27 -26.50
CA THR A 224 -22.40 38.56 -27.67
C THR A 224 -21.63 39.22 -28.84
N GLY A 225 -20.71 38.49 -29.45
CA GLY A 225 -20.08 38.75 -30.71
C GLY A 225 -20.96 38.09 -31.73
N MET A 226 -21.33 38.86 -32.76
CA MET A 226 -22.16 38.42 -33.87
C MET A 226 -21.80 36.99 -34.29
N ALA A 227 -22.79 36.10 -34.24
CA ALA A 227 -22.63 34.71 -34.68
C ALA A 227 -22.10 34.69 -36.12
N LYS A 228 -21.05 33.90 -36.38
CA LYS A 228 -20.53 33.69 -37.74
C LYS A 228 -21.32 32.57 -38.40
N ARG A 229 -21.73 32.77 -39.65
CA ARG A 229 -22.35 31.71 -40.47
C ARG A 229 -21.29 30.93 -41.22
N CYS A 230 -21.37 29.62 -41.14
CA CYS A 230 -20.47 28.74 -41.90
C CYS A 230 -20.73 28.88 -43.41
N PRO A 231 -19.72 29.20 -44.24
CA PRO A 231 -19.90 29.35 -45.69
C PRO A 231 -20.23 28.04 -46.39
N ASN A 232 -19.93 26.89 -45.78
CA ASN A 232 -20.12 25.58 -46.41
C ASN A 232 -21.49 24.93 -46.11
N CYS A 233 -22.10 25.22 -44.95
CA CYS A 233 -23.35 24.56 -44.54
C CYS A 233 -24.42 25.52 -43.99
N GLY A 234 -24.12 26.83 -43.90
CA GLY A 234 -25.07 27.83 -43.41
C GLY A 234 -25.33 27.80 -41.89
N ALA A 235 -24.71 26.89 -41.14
CA ALA A 235 -24.91 26.80 -39.69
C ALA A 235 -24.32 28.03 -38.97
N GLU A 236 -25.06 28.56 -38.00
CA GLU A 236 -24.59 29.60 -37.10
C GLU A 236 -23.66 29.00 -36.04
N ASN A 237 -22.52 29.65 -35.84
CA ASN A 237 -21.49 29.25 -34.89
C ASN A 237 -21.12 30.45 -33.99
N SER A 238 -20.57 30.17 -32.81
CA SER A 238 -20.09 31.23 -31.91
C SER A 238 -18.98 32.05 -32.59
N ALA A 239 -18.85 33.33 -32.21
CA ALA A 239 -17.87 34.23 -32.81
C ALA A 239 -16.41 33.71 -32.69
N ASP A 240 -16.14 32.94 -31.63
CA ASP A 240 -14.83 32.37 -31.30
C ASP A 240 -14.65 30.93 -31.81
N ALA A 241 -15.63 30.38 -32.52
CA ALA A 241 -15.50 29.04 -33.09
C ALA A 241 -14.46 29.04 -34.22
N LEU A 242 -13.40 28.23 -34.06
CA LEU A 242 -12.43 27.95 -35.12
C LEU A 242 -12.99 26.97 -36.16
N TYR A 243 -13.92 26.09 -35.76
CA TYR A 243 -14.50 25.05 -36.59
C TYR A 243 -16.03 25.04 -36.49
N CYS A 244 -16.69 24.68 -37.58
CA CYS A 244 -18.14 24.59 -37.67
C CYS A 244 -18.65 23.36 -36.91
N ARG A 245 -19.58 23.57 -35.97
CA ARG A 245 -20.20 22.51 -35.18
C ARG A 245 -21.02 21.50 -35.99
N ASN A 246 -21.46 21.87 -37.20
CA ASN A 246 -22.30 21.02 -38.03
C ASN A 246 -21.51 20.20 -39.06
N CYS A 247 -20.49 20.79 -39.69
CA CYS A 247 -19.75 20.14 -40.77
C CYS A 247 -18.24 19.96 -40.52
N GLY A 248 -17.72 20.42 -39.38
CA GLY A 248 -16.32 20.25 -38.99
C GLY A 248 -15.30 21.06 -39.78
N ARG A 249 -15.71 21.86 -40.79
CA ARG A 249 -14.80 22.75 -41.54
C ARG A 249 -14.45 24.00 -40.74
N GLN A 250 -13.28 24.56 -41.01
CA GLN A 250 -12.82 25.81 -40.41
C GLN A 250 -13.75 26.98 -40.82
N LEU A 251 -14.06 27.86 -39.87
CA LEU A 251 -14.98 29.01 -40.04
C LEU A 251 -14.29 30.28 -40.50
#